data_AF-A0A7C7JYT8-F1
#
_entry.id   AF-A0A7C7JYT8-F1
#
_cell.length_a   1.000
_cell.length_b   1.000
_cell.length_c   1.000
_cell.angle_alpha   90.00
_cell.angle_beta   90.00
_cell.angle_gamma   90.00
#
_symmetry.space_group_name_H-M   'P 1'
#
loop_
_entity.id
_entity.type
_entity.pdbx_description
1 polymer ?
#
loop_
_entity_poly.entity_id
_entity_poly.type
_entity_poly.pdbx_seq_one_letter_code
_entity_poly.pdbx_strand_id
1 'polypeptide(L)' 'MIKPIVGISTCFEKQGQFTYHQTGDKYITAVVNAINGFPILIPSLADKLDLTQLLSTVDGIML' A
#
# COMPACT_ATOMS: atom_id res chain seq x y z
N MET A 1 3.07 20.47 -7.68
CA MET A 1 4.30 19.65 -7.59
C MET A 1 3.86 18.20 -7.56
N ILE A 2 4.46 17.32 -8.37
CA ILE A 2 4.11 15.89 -8.39
C ILE A 2 4.72 15.26 -7.13
N LYS A 3 3.92 14.53 -6.35
CA LYS A 3 4.38 13.79 -5.17
C LYS A 3 4.77 12.37 -5.58
N PRO A 4 5.81 11.76 -4.97
CA PRO A 4 6.16 10.37 -5.25
C PRO A 4 5.02 9.45 -4.80
N ILE A 5 4.67 8.47 -5.62
CA ILE A 5 3.70 7.42 -5.31
C ILE A 5 4.39 6.39 -4.42
N VAL A 6 3.92 6.24 -3.18
CA VAL A 6 4.43 5.23 -2.24
C VAL A 6 3.36 4.15 -2.04
N GLY A 7 3.67 2.95 -2.50
CA GLY A 7 2.84 1.77 -2.30
C GLY A 7 2.99 1.23 -0.88
N ILE A 8 1.89 1.04 -0.16
CA ILE A 8 1.87 0.51 1.21
C ILE A 8 1.30 -0.90 1.17
N SER A 9 2.06 -1.92 1.57
CA SER A 9 1.52 -3.27 1.65
C SER A 9 0.46 -3.38 2.73
N THR A 10 -0.59 -4.14 2.42
CA THR A 10 -1.65 -4.46 3.37
C THR A 10 -1.45 -5.85 3.95
N CYS A 11 -1.97 -6.06 5.16
CA CYS A 11 -2.21 -7.38 5.73
C CYS A 11 -3.55 -7.93 5.28
N PHE A 12 -3.65 -9.26 5.23
CA PHE A 12 -4.90 -9.98 4.98
C PHE A 12 -5.49 -10.45 6.30
N GLU A 13 -6.72 -10.05 6.60
CA GLU A 13 -7.36 -10.40 7.86
C GLU A 13 -8.84 -10.72 7.65
N LYS A 14 -9.32 -11.77 8.32
CA LYS A 14 -10.74 -12.12 8.34
C LYS A 14 -11.38 -11.59 9.62
N GLN A 15 -12.39 -10.74 9.48
CA GLN A 15 -13.17 -10.20 10.60
C GLN A 15 -14.65 -10.57 10.40
N GLY A 16 -15.11 -11.54 11.19
CA GLY A 16 -16.45 -12.12 11.03
C GLY A 16 -16.64 -12.79 9.67
N GLN A 17 -17.62 -12.31 8.89
CA GLN A 17 -17.94 -12.82 7.56
C GLN A 17 -17.15 -12.14 6.44
N PHE A 18 -16.43 -11.06 6.74
CA PHE A 18 -15.73 -10.27 5.75
C PHE A 18 -14.23 -10.48 5.82
N THR A 19 -13.59 -10.22 4.69
CA THR A 19 -12.15 -10.33 4.50
C THR A 19 -11.62 -8.97 4.09
N TYR A 20 -10.53 -8.55 4.73
CA TYR A 20 -9.96 -7.23 4.57
C TYR A 20 -8.51 -7.34 4.12
N HIS A 21 -8.15 -6.48 3.18
CA HIS A 21 -6.77 -6.12 2.90
C HIS A 21 -6.56 -4.73 3.52
N GLN A 22 -5.91 -4.67 4.68
CA GLN A 22 -5.85 -3.47 5.50
C GLN A 22 -4.45 -3.18 6.03
N THR A 23 -4.20 -1.91 6.32
CA THR A 23 -2.95 -1.45 6.96
C THR A 23 -3.29 -0.50 8.10
N GLY A 24 -2.37 -0.35 9.06
CA GLY A 24 -2.54 0.61 10.14
C GLY A 24 -2.44 2.05 9.63
N ASP A 25 -3.31 2.94 10.13
CA ASP A 25 -3.35 4.35 9.71
C ASP A 25 -2.00 5.07 9.83
N LYS A 26 -1.19 4.69 10.84
CA LYS A 26 0.16 5.23 11.04
C LYS A 26 1.06 5.16 9.80
N TYR A 27 0.88 4.16 8.94
CA TYR A 27 1.68 4.00 7.72
C TYR A 27 1.22 4.96 6.62
N ILE A 28 -0.09 5.12 6.46
CA ILE A 28 -0.69 6.10 5.55
C ILE A 28 -0.27 7.51 5.99
N THR A 29 -0.43 7.81 7.27
CA THR A 29 -0.05 9.07 7.89
C THR A 29 1.45 9.35 7.75
N ALA A 30 2.32 8.34 7.86
CA ALA A 30 3.76 8.49 7.62
C ALA A 30 4.06 8.91 6.17
N VAL A 31 3.42 8.30 5.19
CA VAL A 31 3.59 8.68 3.77
C VAL A 31 3.08 10.10 3.52
N VAL A 32 1.90 10.43 4.03
CA VAL A 32 1.28 11.74 3.77
C VAL A 32 2.04 12.87 4.47
N ASN A 33 2.37 12.71 5.75
CA ASN A 33 2.86 13.81 6.57
C ASN A 33 4.39 13.85 6.69
N ALA A 34 5.04 12.69 6.82
CA ALA A 34 6.50 12.65 7.01
C ALA A 34 7.25 12.63 5.68
N ILE A 35 6.78 11.85 4.71
CA ILE A 35 7.41 11.74 3.37
C ILE A 35 6.89 12.82 2.41
N ASN A 36 5.71 13.40 2.69
CA ASN A 36 4.98 14.26 1.76
C ASN A 36 4.72 13.57 0.40
N GLY A 37 4.46 12.26 0.43
CA GLY A 37 4.17 11.41 -0.72
C GLY A 37 2.68 11.25 -1.01
N PHE A 38 2.37 10.49 -2.06
CA PHE A 38 1.02 10.07 -2.44
C PHE A 38 0.84 8.57 -2.08
N PRO A 39 0.04 8.23 -1.07
CA PRO A 39 -0.11 6.84 -0.63
C PRO A 39 -1.07 6.05 -1.52
N ILE A 40 -0.70 4.80 -1.83
CA ILE A 40 -1.61 3.80 -2.46
C ILE A 40 -1.53 2.50 -1.66
N LEU A 41 -2.68 1.91 -1.31
CA LEU A 41 -2.72 0.61 -0.64
C LEU A 41 -2.59 -0.53 -1.65
N ILE A 42 -1.68 -1.45 -1.38
CA ILE A 42 -1.44 -2.64 -2.20
C ILE A 42 -2.10 -3.84 -1.51
N PRO A 43 -3.13 -4.46 -2.12
CA PRO A 43 -3.80 -5.61 -1.54
C PRO A 43 -2.87 -6.84 -1.48
N SER A 44 -2.90 -7.58 -0.37
CA SER A 44 -2.15 -8.84 -0.19
C SER A 44 -2.75 -9.99 -1.02
N LEU A 45 -2.51 -9.98 -2.33
CA LEU A 45 -3.07 -10.94 -3.29
C LEU A 45 -2.16 -12.14 -3.61
N ALA A 46 -1.06 -12.32 -2.87
CA ALA A 46 -0.04 -13.33 -3.12
C ALA A 46 0.48 -13.28 -4.57
N ASP A 47 0.46 -14.40 -5.28
CA ASP A 47 0.94 -14.59 -6.65
C ASP A 47 -0.01 -14.05 -7.73
N LYS A 48 -1.18 -13.52 -7.34
CA LYS A 48 -2.17 -12.95 -8.28
C LYS A 48 -1.85 -11.53 -8.72
N LEU A 49 -0.83 -10.90 -8.15
CA LEU A 49 -0.41 -9.55 -8.49
C LEU A 49 0.83 -9.59 -9.38
N ASP A 50 0.77 -8.95 -10.56
CA ASP A 50 1.95 -8.74 -11.39
C ASP A 50 2.91 -7.76 -10.70
N LEU A 51 3.96 -8.33 -10.09
CA LEU A 51 4.95 -7.55 -9.35
C LEU A 51 5.74 -6.59 -10.26
N THR A 52 5.97 -6.95 -11.51
CA THR A 52 6.72 -6.10 -12.45
C THR A 52 5.89 -4.88 -12.80
N GLN A 53 4.61 -5.09 -13.12
CA GLN A 53 3.68 -3.99 -13.36
C GLN A 53 3.56 -3.10 -12.11
N LEU A 54 3.39 -3.69 -10.92
CA LEU A 54 3.30 -2.93 -9.67
C LEU A 54 4.53 -2.04 -9.46
N LEU A 55 5.74 -2.61 -9.51
CA LEU A 55 6.98 -1.88 -9.26
C LEU A 55 7.24 -0.80 -10.31
N SER A 56 6.66 -0.91 -11.51
CA SER A 56 6.73 0.14 -12.53
C SER A 56 5.77 1.33 -12.27
N THR A 57 4.80 1.18 -11.37
CA THR A 57 3.77 2.20 -11.08
C THR A 57 4.03 3.03 -9.82
N VAL A 58 4.94 2.59 -8.96
CA VAL A 58 5.23 3.25 -7.68
C VAL A 58 6.68 3.74 -7.66
N ASP A 59 6.91 4.87 -6.98
CA ASP A 59 8.25 5.44 -6.77
C ASP A 59 8.92 4.86 -5.52
N GLY A 60 8.16 4.19 -4.65
CA GLY A 60 8.68 3.52 -3.46
C GLY A 60 7.67 2.55 -2.83
N ILE A 61 8.16 1.67 -1.95
CA ILE A 61 7.36 0.69 -1.21
C ILE A 61 7.57 0.86 0.30
N MET A 62 6.47 0.78 1.04
CA MET A 62 6.44 0.70 2.50
C MET A 62 5.86 -0.67 2.91
N LEU A 63 6.64 -1.43 3.68
CA LEU A 63 6.31 -2.78 4.15
C LEU A 63 5.86 -2.77 5.61
#